data_AF-A0AAU7Q2E7-F1
#
_entry.id   AF-A0AAU7Q2E7-F1
#
_cell.length_a   1.000
_cell.length_b   1.000
_cell.length_c   1.000
_cell.angle_alpha   90.00
_cell.angle_beta   90.00
_cell.angle_gamma   90.00
#
_symmetry.space_group_name_H-M   'P 1'
#
loop_
_entity.id
_entity.type
_entity.pdbx_description
1 polymer ?
#
loop_
_entity_poly.entity_id
_entity_poly.type
_entity_poly.pdbx_seq_one_letter_code
_entity_poly.pdbx_strand_id
1 'polypeptide(L)'
;MDNLFKIARGVVTKEGENKFIEACKKGVACVAKHRINENGNPFHIAASKGILLPALKEIIEYLEEDTESRVKKAKEAKDREKVKSLKKELENNKKYIKEALLDKSYIKNNKAVSPLYFLDPAEQKEVKQIADIKCGFICNKKFHICLYIVGAIVCATAMCVSLYLLFSVSQSLALASIATIASGGSSYLLFKACNEVYGLYNESTIVTDPDVMQLLDSGLAPV
;
A
#
# COMPACT_ATOMS: atom_id res chain seq x y z
N MET A 1 19.68 -11.89 -18.96
CA MET A 1 18.94 -11.06 -17.98
C MET A 1 17.79 -11.80 -17.26
N ASP A 2 17.33 -12.98 -17.73
CA ASP A 2 16.40 -13.87 -16.99
C ASP A 2 16.97 -14.53 -15.72
N ASN A 3 18.18 -14.13 -15.32
CA ASN A 3 18.92 -14.79 -14.26
C ASN A 3 18.29 -14.52 -12.88
N LEU A 4 17.81 -13.30 -12.62
CA LEU A 4 17.32 -12.94 -11.28
C LEU A 4 16.03 -13.69 -10.89
N PHE A 5 15.11 -13.88 -11.84
CA PHE A 5 13.92 -14.72 -11.64
C PHE A 5 14.28 -16.20 -11.42
N LYS A 6 15.30 -16.71 -12.11
CA LYS A 6 15.77 -18.10 -11.93
C LYS A 6 16.46 -18.27 -10.58
N ILE A 7 17.34 -17.34 -10.21
CA ILE A 7 18.05 -17.33 -8.93
C ILE A 7 17.03 -17.26 -7.79
N ALA A 8 16.09 -16.31 -7.83
CA ALA A 8 15.05 -16.19 -6.80
C ALA A 8 14.23 -17.48 -6.63
N ARG A 9 13.84 -18.13 -7.73
CA ARG A 9 13.11 -19.41 -7.69
C ARG A 9 13.94 -20.55 -7.11
N GLY A 10 15.24 -20.56 -7.40
CA GLY A 10 16.20 -21.55 -6.91
C GLY A 10 16.64 -21.35 -5.46
N VAL A 11 16.17 -20.32 -4.75
CA VAL A 11 16.46 -20.15 -3.33
C VAL A 11 15.75 -21.25 -2.55
N VAL A 12 16.50 -22.28 -2.17
CA VAL A 12 16.06 -23.32 -1.23
C VAL A 12 17.09 -23.52 -0.11
N THR A 13 18.25 -22.87 -0.24
CA THR A 13 19.41 -22.98 0.66
C THR A 13 19.98 -21.59 0.92
N LYS A 14 20.75 -21.43 2.00
CA LYS A 14 21.50 -20.19 2.31
C LYS A 14 22.43 -19.77 1.17
N GLU A 15 23.01 -20.72 0.44
CA GLU A 15 23.84 -20.40 -0.72
C GLU A 15 23.01 -19.77 -1.86
N GLY A 16 21.77 -20.22 -2.05
CA GLY A 16 20.84 -19.63 -3.00
C GLY A 16 20.44 -18.21 -2.61
N GLU A 17 20.21 -17.96 -1.32
CA GLU A 17 19.93 -16.62 -0.77
C GLU A 17 21.10 -15.66 -1.03
N ASN A 18 22.33 -16.09 -0.72
CA ASN A 18 23.53 -15.29 -1.01
C ASN A 18 23.67 -14.98 -2.50
N LYS A 19 23.42 -15.96 -3.38
CA LYS A 19 23.43 -15.75 -4.84
C LYS A 19 22.38 -14.74 -5.29
N PHE A 20 21.20 -14.75 -4.66
CA PHE A 20 20.14 -13.78 -4.93
C PHE A 20 20.58 -12.37 -4.53
N ILE A 21 21.07 -12.22 -3.30
CA ILE A 21 21.55 -10.95 -2.76
C ILE A 21 22.67 -10.38 -3.64
N GLU A 22 23.68 -11.19 -3.98
CA GLU A 22 24.78 -10.77 -4.85
C GLU A 22 24.31 -10.36 -6.26
N ALA A 23 23.32 -11.05 -6.80
CA ALA A 23 22.74 -10.68 -8.09
C ALA A 23 21.97 -9.35 -8.01
N CYS A 24 21.29 -9.09 -6.89
CA CYS A 24 20.62 -7.80 -6.63
C CYS A 24 21.64 -6.67 -6.48
N LYS A 25 22.72 -6.85 -5.70
CA LYS A 25 23.79 -5.87 -5.50
C LYS A 25 24.43 -5.44 -6.83
N LYS A 26 24.67 -6.39 -7.74
CA LYS A 26 25.25 -6.13 -9.07
C LYS A 26 24.31 -5.41 -10.04
N GLY A 27 23.00 -5.42 -9.79
CA GLY A 27 22.01 -4.95 -10.76
C GLY A 27 20.66 -4.67 -10.14
N VAL A 28 20.59 -3.72 -9.21
CA VAL A 28 19.38 -3.38 -8.45
C VAL A 28 18.20 -3.07 -9.37
N ALA A 29 18.40 -2.37 -10.48
CA ALA A 29 17.34 -2.08 -11.45
C ALA A 29 16.62 -3.34 -11.98
N CYS A 30 17.27 -4.51 -11.93
CA CYS A 30 16.64 -5.76 -12.34
C CYS A 30 15.57 -6.25 -11.36
N VAL A 31 15.54 -5.79 -10.10
CA VAL A 31 14.49 -6.14 -9.12
C VAL A 31 13.14 -5.52 -9.49
N ALA A 32 13.14 -4.38 -10.18
CA ALA A 32 11.94 -3.70 -10.65
C ALA A 32 11.33 -4.32 -11.93
N LYS A 33 12.01 -5.31 -12.53
CA LYS A 33 11.46 -6.04 -13.67
C LYS A 33 10.31 -6.91 -13.20
N HIS A 34 9.17 -6.78 -13.87
CA HIS A 34 7.96 -7.49 -13.52
C HIS A 34 7.42 -8.29 -14.71
N ARG A 35 6.63 -9.31 -14.38
CA ARG A 35 5.81 -10.10 -15.29
C ARG A 35 4.41 -10.16 -14.69
N ILE A 36 3.38 -9.90 -15.49
CA ILE A 36 1.98 -10.00 -15.04
C ILE A 36 1.59 -11.48 -15.08
N ASN A 37 1.90 -12.22 -14.01
CA ASN A 37 1.60 -13.64 -13.83
C ASN A 37 1.86 -14.07 -12.38
N GLU A 38 1.89 -15.38 -12.12
CA GLU A 38 2.20 -15.98 -10.81
C GLU A 38 3.66 -15.81 -10.35
N ASN A 39 4.51 -15.08 -11.08
CA ASN A 39 5.88 -14.79 -10.65
C ASN A 39 6.06 -13.32 -10.27
N GLY A 40 5.23 -12.40 -10.76
CA GLY A 40 5.36 -10.97 -10.51
C GLY A 40 6.76 -10.44 -10.85
N ASN A 41 7.44 -9.88 -9.86
CA ASN A 41 8.84 -9.50 -9.89
C ASN A 41 9.70 -10.38 -8.94
N PRO A 42 11.05 -10.31 -9.00
CA PRO A 42 11.92 -11.12 -8.15
C PRO A 42 11.66 -11.01 -6.64
N PHE A 43 11.17 -9.87 -6.15
CA PHE A 43 10.81 -9.70 -4.74
C PHE A 43 9.54 -10.45 -4.35
N HIS A 44 8.60 -10.67 -5.27
CA HIS A 44 7.45 -11.54 -4.98
C HIS A 44 7.90 -12.97 -4.66
N ILE A 45 8.87 -13.47 -5.44
CA ILE A 45 9.44 -14.80 -5.24
C ILE A 45 10.28 -14.86 -3.96
N ALA A 46 11.05 -13.82 -3.65
CA ALA A 46 11.80 -13.75 -2.39
C ALA A 46 10.85 -13.69 -1.18
N ALA A 47 9.75 -12.94 -1.28
CA ALA A 47 8.77 -12.80 -0.20
C ALA A 47 8.03 -14.12 0.05
N SER A 48 7.59 -14.82 -1.00
CA SER A 48 6.92 -16.12 -0.86
C SER A 48 7.82 -17.22 -0.28
N LYS A 49 9.14 -17.02 -0.32
CA LYS A 49 10.14 -17.90 0.27
C LYS A 49 10.64 -17.45 1.65
N GLY A 50 10.13 -16.34 2.19
CA GLY A 50 10.53 -15.83 3.51
C GLY A 50 11.94 -15.25 3.59
N ILE A 51 12.56 -14.92 2.45
CA ILE A 51 13.94 -14.36 2.40
C ILE A 51 13.99 -12.87 2.06
N LEU A 52 12.85 -12.22 1.82
CA LEU A 52 12.82 -10.84 1.33
C LEU A 52 13.38 -9.86 2.36
N LEU A 53 12.97 -9.95 3.63
CA LEU A 53 13.42 -9.04 4.69
C LEU A 53 14.95 -9.12 4.92
N PRO A 54 15.55 -10.29 5.18
CA PRO A 54 17.01 -10.38 5.35
C PRO A 54 17.77 -9.93 4.11
N ALA A 55 17.35 -10.35 2.92
CA ALA A 55 17.97 -9.91 1.67
C ALA A 55 17.90 -8.39 1.48
N LEU A 56 16.76 -7.76 1.82
CA LEU A 56 16.59 -6.31 1.68
C LEU A 56 17.52 -5.52 2.60
N LYS A 57 17.72 -5.98 3.85
CA LYS A 57 18.67 -5.37 4.79
C LYS A 57 20.08 -5.35 4.20
N GLU A 58 20.56 -6.51 3.76
CA GLU A 58 21.90 -6.64 3.19
C GLU A 58 22.09 -5.84 1.91
N ILE A 59 21.06 -5.78 1.05
CA ILE A 59 21.12 -5.00 -0.19
C ILE A 59 21.23 -3.50 0.14
N ILE A 60 20.41 -2.99 1.06
CA ILE A 60 20.40 -1.56 1.39
C ILE A 60 21.70 -1.15 2.09
N GLU A 61 22.15 -1.93 3.07
CA GLU A 61 23.41 -1.70 3.80
C GLU A 61 24.59 -1.65 2.82
N TYR A 62 24.71 -2.65 1.94
CA TYR A 62 25.76 -2.66 0.90
C TYR A 62 25.73 -1.42 0.00
N LEU A 63 24.54 -1.00 -0.45
CA LEU A 63 24.41 0.15 -1.34
C LEU A 63 24.82 1.45 -0.66
N GLU A 64 24.50 1.61 0.63
CA GLU A 64 24.86 2.77 1.42
C GLU A 64 26.37 2.81 1.69
N GLU A 65 26.96 1.69 2.13
CA GLU A 65 28.39 1.57 2.41
C GLU A 65 29.27 1.74 1.16
N ASP A 66 28.92 1.08 0.04
CA ASP A 66 29.66 1.21 -1.23
C ASP A 66 29.61 2.67 -1.72
N THR A 67 28.42 3.28 -1.67
CA THR A 67 28.26 4.68 -2.08
C THR A 67 29.06 5.60 -1.19
N GLU A 68 29.03 5.44 0.13
CA GLU A 68 29.77 6.28 1.06
C GLU A 68 31.28 6.19 0.82
N SER A 69 31.80 4.96 0.67
CA SER A 69 33.20 4.70 0.36
C SER A 69 33.64 5.37 -0.96
N ARG A 70 32.82 5.24 -2.02
CA ARG A 70 33.08 5.87 -3.33
C ARG A 70 32.98 7.39 -3.26
N VAL A 71 32.03 7.93 -2.48
CA VAL A 71 31.85 9.38 -2.26
C VAL A 71 33.04 9.96 -1.49
N LYS A 72 33.56 9.26 -0.48
CA LYS A 72 34.74 9.69 0.28
C LYS A 72 35.95 9.83 -0.64
N LYS A 73 36.23 8.81 -1.46
CA LYS A 73 37.30 8.84 -2.48
C LYS A 73 37.13 9.98 -3.49
N ALA A 74 35.89 10.23 -3.94
CA ALA A 74 35.60 11.31 -4.87
C ALA A 74 35.79 12.71 -4.23
N LYS A 75 35.45 12.87 -2.95
CA LYS A 75 35.71 14.11 -2.19
C LYS A 75 37.19 14.37 -2.01
N GLU A 76 37.98 13.35 -1.69
CA GLU A 76 39.44 13.43 -1.58
C GLU A 76 40.07 13.85 -2.92
N ALA A 77 39.55 13.33 -4.04
CA ALA A 77 39.93 13.73 -5.39
C ALA A 77 39.37 15.10 -5.84
N LYS A 78 38.61 15.81 -4.99
CA LYS A 78 37.88 17.06 -5.30
C LYS A 78 36.93 16.97 -6.50
N ASP A 79 36.48 15.78 -6.84
CA ASP A 79 35.58 15.51 -7.97
C ASP A 79 34.10 15.69 -7.55
N ARG A 80 33.62 16.93 -7.66
CA ARG A 80 32.25 17.31 -7.27
C ARG A 80 31.18 16.65 -8.13
N GLU A 81 31.43 16.46 -9.42
CA GLU A 81 30.46 15.87 -10.34
C GLU A 81 30.28 14.38 -10.06
N LYS A 82 31.37 13.67 -9.76
CA LYS A 82 31.29 12.27 -9.32
C LYS A 82 30.55 12.11 -8.00
N VAL A 83 30.75 13.01 -7.03
CA VAL A 83 29.97 12.98 -5.78
C VAL A 83 28.46 13.13 -6.04
N LYS A 84 28.06 14.06 -6.91
CA LYS A 84 26.63 14.22 -7.28
C LYS A 84 26.10 12.98 -8.00
N SER A 85 26.86 12.45 -8.94
CA SER A 85 26.49 11.25 -9.71
C SER A 85 26.26 10.04 -8.79
N LEU A 86 27.16 9.79 -7.84
CA LEU A 86 27.06 8.69 -6.87
C LEU A 86 25.82 8.82 -5.97
N LYS A 87 25.52 10.04 -5.48
CA LYS A 87 24.31 10.27 -4.70
C LYS A 87 23.04 9.98 -5.50
N LYS A 88 23.01 10.41 -6.77
CA LYS A 88 21.89 10.15 -7.69
C LYS A 88 21.76 8.66 -8.02
N GLU A 89 22.87 7.94 -8.16
CA GLU A 89 22.90 6.49 -8.35
C GLU A 89 22.23 5.78 -7.16
N LEU A 90 22.58 6.15 -5.93
CA LEU A 90 21.96 5.61 -4.71
C LEU A 90 20.45 5.91 -4.64
N GLU A 91 20.04 7.15 -4.93
CA GLU A 91 18.61 7.53 -4.97
C GLU A 91 17.83 6.71 -6.00
N ASN A 92 18.40 6.50 -7.19
CA ASN A 92 17.78 5.68 -8.23
C ASN A 92 17.67 4.21 -7.80
N ASN A 93 18.71 3.65 -7.17
CA ASN A 93 18.68 2.28 -6.66
C ASN A 93 17.59 2.10 -5.59
N LYS A 94 17.49 3.03 -4.64
CA LYS A 94 16.40 3.04 -3.63
C LYS A 94 15.02 3.15 -4.29
N LYS A 95 14.89 3.96 -5.34
CA LYS A 95 13.65 4.07 -6.12
C LYS A 95 13.26 2.74 -6.77
N TYR A 96 14.19 2.03 -7.41
CA TYR A 96 13.90 0.72 -8.02
C TYR A 96 13.45 -0.32 -6.99
N ILE A 97 14.08 -0.35 -5.82
CA ILE A 97 13.67 -1.23 -4.71
C ILE A 97 12.24 -0.91 -4.27
N LYS A 98 11.94 0.38 -4.09
CA LYS A 98 10.61 0.84 -3.70
C LYS A 98 9.53 0.50 -4.74
N GLU A 99 9.82 0.69 -6.02
CA GLU A 99 8.94 0.32 -7.12
C GLU A 99 8.68 -1.20 -7.11
N ALA A 100 9.72 -2.02 -6.96
CA ALA A 100 9.58 -3.47 -6.89
C ALA A 100 8.74 -3.94 -5.68
N LEU A 101 8.87 -3.31 -4.51
CA LEU A 101 8.09 -3.64 -3.32
C LEU A 101 6.61 -3.23 -3.42
N LEU A 102 6.30 -2.23 -4.23
CA LEU A 102 4.94 -1.71 -4.42
C LEU A 102 4.24 -2.24 -5.69
N ASP A 103 5.01 -2.85 -6.58
CA ASP A 103 4.53 -3.44 -7.82
C ASP A 103 3.47 -4.53 -7.56
N LYS A 104 2.34 -4.44 -8.26
CA LYS A 104 1.19 -5.35 -8.14
C LYS A 104 1.07 -6.24 -9.37
N SER A 105 2.18 -6.85 -9.78
CA SER A 105 2.22 -7.70 -10.97
C SER A 105 1.92 -9.17 -10.70
N TYR A 106 1.93 -9.60 -9.43
CA TYR A 106 1.62 -10.98 -9.06
C TYR A 106 0.12 -11.19 -8.93
N ILE A 107 -0.41 -12.19 -9.64
CA ILE A 107 -1.83 -12.55 -9.56
C ILE A 107 -2.01 -13.73 -8.60
N LYS A 108 -2.69 -13.51 -7.48
CA LYS A 108 -3.09 -14.54 -6.51
C LYS A 108 -4.61 -14.55 -6.37
N ASN A 109 -5.27 -15.67 -6.64
CA ASN A 109 -6.73 -15.81 -6.51
C ASN A 109 -7.50 -14.67 -7.23
N ASN A 110 -7.16 -14.40 -8.48
CA ASN A 110 -7.70 -13.29 -9.30
C ASN A 110 -7.48 -11.88 -8.73
N LYS A 111 -6.55 -11.70 -7.78
CA LYS A 111 -6.17 -10.39 -7.23
C LYS A 111 -4.71 -10.09 -7.50
N ALA A 112 -4.44 -8.87 -7.98
CA ALA A 112 -3.11 -8.32 -8.13
C ALA A 112 -2.55 -7.90 -6.76
N VAL A 113 -1.48 -8.55 -6.31
CA VAL A 113 -0.85 -8.34 -5.01
C VAL A 113 0.62 -7.93 -5.18
N SER A 114 1.18 -7.24 -4.18
CA SER A 114 2.60 -6.87 -4.14
C SER A 114 3.43 -7.86 -3.32
N PRO A 115 4.78 -7.79 -3.33
CA PRO A 115 5.62 -8.65 -2.50
C PRO A 115 5.27 -8.57 -1.01
N LEU A 116 4.84 -7.40 -0.55
CA LEU A 116 4.47 -7.16 0.84
C LEU A 116 3.28 -8.03 1.31
N TYR A 117 2.45 -8.51 0.38
CA TYR A 117 1.31 -9.37 0.71
C TYR A 117 1.71 -10.71 1.33
N PHE A 118 2.92 -11.19 1.04
CA PHE A 118 3.41 -12.49 1.53
C PHE A 118 4.08 -12.41 2.90
N LEU A 119 4.31 -11.20 3.42
CA LEU A 119 4.98 -10.97 4.69
C LEU A 119 3.96 -10.82 5.83
N ASP A 120 4.35 -11.18 7.04
CA ASP A 120 3.53 -10.89 8.22
C ASP A 120 3.51 -9.37 8.55
N PRO A 121 2.57 -8.89 9.39
CA PRO A 121 2.45 -7.46 9.67
C PRO A 121 3.70 -6.79 10.26
N ALA A 122 4.50 -7.53 11.04
CA ALA A 122 5.73 -7.00 11.63
C ALA A 122 6.82 -6.86 10.56
N GLU A 123 7.02 -7.91 9.75
CA GLU A 123 7.95 -7.88 8.60
C GLU A 123 7.55 -6.80 7.59
N GLN A 124 6.27 -6.65 7.28
CA GLN A 124 5.79 -5.58 6.40
C GLN A 124 6.15 -4.19 6.91
N LYS A 125 6.03 -3.96 8.22
CA LYS A 125 6.36 -2.68 8.84
C LYS A 125 7.86 -2.42 8.72
N GLU A 126 8.67 -3.43 8.98
CA GLU A 126 10.13 -3.33 8.91
C GLU A 126 10.62 -3.11 7.46
N VAL A 127 10.13 -3.89 6.50
CA VAL A 127 10.44 -3.70 5.07
C VAL A 127 10.06 -2.30 4.60
N LYS A 128 8.89 -1.79 5.02
CA LYS A 128 8.46 -0.42 4.67
C LYS A 128 9.38 0.65 5.27
N GLN A 129 9.84 0.44 6.51
CA GLN A 129 10.79 1.35 7.16
C GLN A 129 12.14 1.36 6.43
N ILE A 130 12.70 0.18 6.13
CA ILE A 130 13.98 0.04 5.42
C ILE A 130 13.94 0.70 4.04
N ALA A 131 12.84 0.51 3.30
CA ALA A 131 12.70 1.03 1.94
C ALA A 131 12.17 2.48 1.87
N ASP A 132 12.05 3.19 3.00
CA ASP A 132 11.40 4.51 3.10
C ASP A 132 10.05 4.56 2.34
N ILE A 133 9.30 3.48 2.46
CA ILE A 133 7.92 3.43 1.99
C ILE A 133 7.10 4.08 3.07
N LYS A 134 6.76 5.35 2.84
CA LYS A 134 5.72 6.03 3.61
C LYS A 134 4.54 5.08 3.70
N CYS A 135 4.21 4.67 4.93
CA CYS A 135 2.89 4.14 5.20
C CYS A 135 1.97 5.27 4.77
N GLY A 136 1.35 5.14 3.59
CA GLY A 136 0.34 6.10 3.16
C GLY A 136 -0.57 6.26 4.36
N PHE A 137 -0.73 7.50 4.83
CA PHE A 137 -1.62 7.86 5.93
C PHE A 137 -2.84 6.99 5.75
N ILE A 138 -3.00 6.02 6.66
CA ILE A 138 -3.71 4.78 6.38
C ILE A 138 -5.00 5.17 5.68
N CYS A 139 -5.10 4.95 4.36
CA CYS A 139 -6.36 4.99 3.62
C CYS A 139 -7.15 3.76 4.08
N ASN A 140 -7.34 3.66 5.39
CA ASN A 140 -8.24 2.74 6.01
C ASN A 140 -9.59 3.24 5.54
N LYS A 141 -10.40 2.37 4.94
CA LYS A 141 -11.82 2.71 4.67
C LYS A 141 -12.45 3.37 5.91
N LYS A 142 -12.04 2.97 7.12
CA LYS A 142 -12.40 3.59 8.42
C LYS A 142 -12.05 5.08 8.55
N PHE A 143 -10.90 5.53 8.07
CA PHE A 143 -10.51 6.95 8.12
C PHE A 143 -11.30 7.79 7.12
N HIS A 144 -11.57 7.25 5.92
CA HIS A 144 -12.45 7.90 4.95
C HIS A 144 -13.90 7.97 5.44
N ILE A 145 -14.40 6.90 6.07
CA ILE A 145 -15.71 6.88 6.72
C ILE A 145 -15.74 7.91 7.86
N CYS A 146 -14.69 8.01 8.68
CA CYS A 146 -14.60 9.00 9.74
C CYS A 146 -14.64 10.43 9.20
N LEU A 147 -13.83 10.74 8.17
CA LEU A 147 -13.86 12.05 7.50
C LEU A 147 -15.22 12.36 6.89
N TYR A 148 -15.89 11.35 6.33
CA TYR A 148 -17.23 11.49 5.77
C TYR A 148 -18.28 11.80 6.85
N ILE A 149 -18.25 11.10 7.99
CA ILE A 149 -19.14 11.35 9.14
C ILE A 149 -18.94 12.78 9.65
N VAL A 150 -17.69 13.21 9.83
CA VAL A 150 -17.38 14.58 10.28
C VAL A 150 -17.89 15.60 9.25
N GLY A 151 -17.65 15.37 7.97
CA GLY A 151 -18.15 16.23 6.89
C GLY A 151 -19.68 16.34 6.88
N ALA A 152 -20.39 15.21 7.06
CA ALA A 152 -21.84 15.18 7.11
C ALA A 152 -22.39 15.97 8.31
N ILE A 153 -21.77 15.86 9.49
CA ILE A 153 -22.15 16.63 10.69
C ILE A 153 -21.98 18.13 10.42
N VAL A 154 -20.81 18.55 9.90
CA VAL A 154 -20.53 19.96 9.60
C VAL A 154 -21.53 20.51 8.58
N CYS A 155 -21.83 19.75 7.51
CA CYS A 155 -22.84 20.13 6.52
C CYS A 155 -24.24 20.26 7.13
N ALA A 156 -24.65 19.33 8.00
CA ALA A 156 -25.94 19.40 8.68
C ALA A 156 -26.02 20.63 9.60
N THR A 157 -24.98 20.90 10.38
CA THR A 157 -24.90 22.09 11.24
C THR A 157 -24.96 23.38 10.42
N ALA A 158 -24.20 23.46 9.31
CA ALA A 158 -24.23 24.61 8.42
C ALA A 158 -25.63 24.84 7.83
N MET A 159 -26.30 23.79 7.36
CA MET A 159 -27.67 23.89 6.86
C MET A 159 -28.65 24.35 7.96
N CYS A 160 -28.54 23.82 9.18
CA CYS A 160 -29.38 24.24 10.30
C CYS A 160 -29.16 25.72 10.65
N VAL A 161 -27.91 26.19 10.68
CA VAL A 161 -27.59 27.60 10.95
C VAL A 161 -28.08 28.50 9.82
N SER A 162 -27.89 28.12 8.55
CA SER A 162 -28.40 28.87 7.40
C SER A 162 -29.92 28.96 7.40
N LEU A 163 -30.63 27.87 7.72
CA LEU A 163 -32.09 27.87 7.85
C LEU A 163 -32.57 28.69 9.04
N TYR A 164 -31.85 28.68 10.16
CA TYR A 164 -32.16 29.51 11.33
C TYR A 164 -32.02 31.01 11.01
N LEU A 165 -30.95 31.40 10.30
CA LEU A 165 -30.75 32.77 9.83
C LEU A 165 -31.82 33.18 8.81
N LEU A 166 -32.15 32.30 7.87
CA LEU A 166 -33.24 32.51 6.91
C LEU A 166 -34.59 32.66 7.59
N PHE A 167 -34.90 31.84 8.59
CA PHE A 167 -36.13 31.93 9.37
C PHE A 167 -36.22 33.23 10.17
N SER A 168 -35.08 33.70 10.72
CA SER A 168 -34.99 34.97 11.43
C SER A 168 -35.27 36.18 10.52
N VAL A 169 -35.02 36.05 9.22
CA VAL A 169 -35.26 37.11 8.23
C VAL A 169 -36.63 36.97 7.56
N SER A 170 -37.07 35.75 7.24
CA SER A 170 -38.39 35.47 6.64
C SER A 170 -38.79 34.00 6.76
N GLN A 171 -39.93 33.75 7.40
CA GLN A 171 -40.47 32.39 7.60
C GLN A 171 -40.90 31.72 6.28
N SER A 172 -41.44 32.49 5.32
CA SER A 172 -41.87 31.97 4.02
C SER A 172 -40.67 31.57 3.14
N LEU A 173 -39.56 32.31 3.24
CA LEU A 173 -38.33 32.01 2.52
C LEU A 173 -37.63 30.76 3.07
N ALA A 174 -37.64 30.57 4.39
CA ALA A 174 -37.12 29.37 5.02
C ALA A 174 -37.93 28.12 4.62
N LEU A 175 -39.26 28.23 4.62
CA LEU A 175 -40.16 27.12 4.24
C LEU A 175 -40.01 26.75 2.75
N ALA A 176 -39.89 27.74 1.87
CA ALA A 176 -39.64 27.52 0.43
C ALA A 176 -38.27 26.87 0.17
N SER A 177 -37.25 27.24 0.96
CA SER A 177 -35.92 26.63 0.88
C SER A 177 -35.94 25.17 1.31
N ILE A 178 -36.65 24.84 2.41
CA ILE A 178 -36.84 23.45 2.86
C ILE A 178 -37.60 22.63 1.81
N ALA A 179 -38.68 23.18 1.24
CA ALA A 179 -39.44 22.51 0.19
C ALA A 179 -38.59 22.26 -1.07
N THR A 180 -37.70 23.20 -1.42
CA THR A 180 -36.78 23.06 -2.56
C THR A 180 -35.68 22.03 -2.29
N ILE A 181 -35.13 21.97 -1.08
CA ILE A 181 -34.15 20.93 -0.70
C ILE A 181 -34.81 19.54 -0.67
N ALA A 182 -36.05 19.43 -0.19
CA ALA A 182 -36.78 18.17 -0.15
C ALA A 182 -37.17 17.65 -1.55
N SER A 183 -37.57 18.54 -2.45
CA SER A 183 -38.04 18.21 -3.81
C SER A 183 -36.95 18.23 -4.89
N GLY A 184 -35.85 18.95 -4.67
CA GLY A 184 -34.81 19.21 -5.67
C GLY A 184 -33.64 18.25 -5.56
N GLY A 185 -33.81 16.99 -5.96
CA GLY A 185 -32.75 16.02 -6.34
C GLY A 185 -31.63 15.69 -5.32
N SER A 186 -31.52 16.44 -4.24
CA SER A 186 -30.47 16.37 -3.22
C SER A 186 -30.77 15.26 -2.21
N SER A 187 -32.04 14.95 -1.97
CA SER A 187 -32.49 13.73 -1.28
C SER A 187 -32.08 12.45 -2.01
N TYR A 188 -32.08 12.44 -3.35
CA TYR A 188 -31.59 11.31 -4.16
C TYR A 188 -30.06 11.16 -4.06
N LEU A 189 -29.31 12.27 -4.11
CA LEU A 189 -27.85 12.24 -3.93
C LEU A 189 -27.45 11.84 -2.51
N LEU A 190 -28.19 12.30 -1.49
CA LEU A 190 -28.00 11.91 -0.10
C LEU A 190 -28.29 10.42 0.10
N PHE A 191 -29.39 9.90 -0.47
CA PHE A 191 -29.73 8.48 -0.43
C PHE A 191 -28.69 7.62 -1.15
N LYS A 192 -28.19 8.07 -2.31
CA LYS A 192 -27.11 7.39 -3.05
C LYS A 192 -25.80 7.36 -2.25
N ALA A 193 -25.44 8.49 -1.63
CA ALA A 193 -24.25 8.56 -0.78
C ALA A 193 -24.40 7.71 0.49
N CYS A 194 -25.59 7.69 1.12
CA CYS A 194 -25.89 6.80 2.24
C CYS A 194 -25.86 5.31 1.84
N ASN A 195 -26.34 4.95 0.66
CA ASN A 195 -26.27 3.57 0.15
C ASN A 195 -24.83 3.15 -0.17
N GLU A 196 -24.00 4.03 -0.72
CA GLU A 196 -22.56 3.76 -0.89
C GLU A 196 -21.86 3.59 0.47
N VAL A 197 -22.19 4.41 1.46
CA VAL A 197 -21.68 4.29 2.83
C VAL A 197 -22.15 3.00 3.49
N TYR A 198 -23.42 2.61 3.30
CA TYR A 198 -23.96 1.36 3.83
C TYR A 198 -23.34 0.13 3.14
N GLY A 199 -23.11 0.19 1.83
CA GLY A 199 -22.35 -0.81 1.09
C GLY A 199 -20.92 -0.97 1.61
N LEU A 200 -20.25 0.15 1.91
CA LEU A 200 -18.91 0.15 2.51
C LEU A 200 -18.89 -0.39 3.95
N TYR A 201 -19.95 -0.17 4.74
CA TYR A 201 -20.10 -0.73 6.09
C TYR A 201 -20.35 -2.23 6.04
N ASN A 202 -21.27 -2.69 5.17
CA ASN A 202 -21.66 -4.09 5.05
C ASN A 202 -20.51 -4.98 4.54
N GLU A 203 -19.68 -4.46 3.62
CA GLU A 203 -18.47 -5.13 3.14
C GLU A 203 -17.36 -5.19 4.23
N SER A 204 -17.41 -4.33 5.26
CA SER A 204 -16.48 -4.33 6.40
C SER A 204 -16.92 -5.22 7.57
N THR A 205 -18.22 -5.52 7.67
CA THR A 205 -18.81 -6.51 8.59
C THR A 205 -18.77 -7.94 8.08
N ILE A 206 -18.30 -8.17 6.84
CA ILE A 206 -17.77 -9.47 6.44
C ILE A 206 -16.40 -9.65 7.10
N VAL A 207 -16.40 -9.73 8.43
CA VAL A 207 -15.35 -10.39 9.18
C VAL A 207 -15.55 -11.86 8.83
N THR A 208 -14.78 -12.35 7.85
CA THR A 208 -14.54 -13.78 7.76
C THR A 208 -13.71 -14.12 9.00
N ASP A 209 -14.39 -14.37 10.10
CA ASP A 209 -13.83 -14.96 11.29
C ASP A 209 -13.52 -16.42 10.94
N PRO A 210 -12.24 -16.82 10.80
CA PRO A 210 -11.92 -18.20 10.45
C PRO A 210 -12.32 -19.20 11.54
N ASP A 211 -12.66 -18.74 12.76
CA ASP A 211 -13.09 -19.62 13.86
C ASP A 211 -14.62 -19.87 13.89
N VAL A 212 -15.42 -19.16 13.10
CA VAL A 212 -16.87 -19.44 13.00
C VAL A 212 -17.18 -20.48 11.92
N MET A 213 -16.31 -20.66 10.91
CA MET A 213 -16.50 -21.71 9.90
C MET A 213 -16.12 -23.13 10.39
N GLN A 214 -15.26 -23.27 11.40
CA GLN A 214 -14.93 -24.61 11.95
C GLN A 214 -16.04 -25.22 12.82
N LEU A 215 -16.96 -24.39 13.34
CA LEU A 215 -18.09 -24.88 14.16
C LEU A 215 -19.28 -25.38 13.33
N LEU A 216 -19.34 -25.08 12.03
CA LEU A 216 -20.41 -25.55 11.14
C LEU A 216 -20.06 -26.84 10.38
N ASP A 217 -18.77 -27.15 10.19
CA ASP A 217 -18.33 -28.38 9.52
C ASP A 217 -18.14 -29.59 10.46
N SER A 218 -18.21 -29.38 11.78
CA SER A 218 -18.02 -30.45 12.78
C SER A 218 -19.33 -31.09 13.28
N GLY A 219 -20.47 -30.72 12.69
CA GLY A 219 -21.79 -31.02 13.25
C GLY A 219 -22.80 -31.62 12.29
N LEU A 220 -22.39 -32.50 11.36
CA LEU A 220 -23.32 -33.34 10.58
C LEU A 220 -22.56 -34.53 9.94
N ALA A 221 -22.08 -35.44 10.79
CA ALA A 221 -21.85 -36.81 10.36
C ALA A 221 -23.11 -37.62 10.72
N PRO A 222 -23.87 -38.13 9.74
CA PRO A 222 -25.00 -39.00 10.03
C PRO A 222 -24.48 -40.37 10.47
N VAL A 223 -24.95 -40.84 11.62
CA VAL A 223 -25.00 -42.27 11.96
C VAL A 223 -26.31 -42.81 11.44
#